data_AF-A0A844GHX5-F1
#
_entry.id   AF-A0A844GHX5-F1
#
_cell.length_a   1.000
_cell.length_b   1.000
_cell.length_c   1.000
_cell.angle_alpha   90.00
_cell.angle_beta   90.00
_cell.angle_gamma   90.00
#
_symmetry.space_group_name_H-M   'P 1'
#
loop_
_entity.id
_entity.type
_entity.pdbx_description
1 polymer ?
#
loop_
_entity_poly.entity_id
_entity_poly.type
_entity_poly.pdbx_seq_one_letter_code
_entity_poly.pdbx_strand_id
1 'polypeptide(L)'
;MGKINCNVIQDILPLYIDDTVSDDTKELVEEHLQNCEICQRVYHETKADLENDMKLSAQTKESRNGANDLKNFSKFLKKRKIKTILVSIAATVICFVAVFTFMNKHITYINYKDAGITIVEDNEDEVTYKTNIRGNYHWNTSLDTETGVGTIHFEQSLWEKYVDSIFYPFDHIHSSLKKDEIKEMYVDKDGTTTTIWEASEEEQKAYLSEEHTEPLG
;
A
#
# COMPACT_ATOMS: atom_id res chain seq x y z
N MET A 1 34.36 -38.20 -13.77
CA MET A 1 33.78 -37.06 -13.03
C MET A 1 33.04 -37.57 -11.80
N GLY A 2 32.86 -36.71 -10.79
CA GLY A 2 32.27 -37.09 -9.51
C GLY A 2 30.86 -37.63 -9.67
N LYS A 3 30.58 -38.79 -9.05
CA LYS A 3 29.23 -39.35 -9.02
C LYS A 3 28.33 -38.35 -8.29
N ILE A 4 27.50 -37.63 -9.02
CA ILE A 4 26.48 -36.75 -8.44
C ILE A 4 25.54 -37.62 -7.60
N ASN A 5 25.17 -37.10 -6.43
CA ASN A 5 24.31 -37.82 -5.51
C ASN A 5 22.92 -38.00 -6.13
N CYS A 6 22.38 -39.22 -6.06
CA CYS A 6 21.05 -39.55 -6.56
C CYS A 6 19.96 -38.63 -5.99
N ASN A 7 20.07 -38.19 -4.73
CA ASN A 7 19.11 -37.26 -4.12
C ASN A 7 19.05 -35.93 -4.87
N VAL A 8 20.23 -35.38 -5.23
CA VAL A 8 20.33 -34.13 -5.99
C VAL A 8 19.69 -34.28 -7.37
N ILE A 9 19.90 -35.43 -8.01
CA ILE A 9 19.26 -35.71 -9.30
C ILE A 9 17.74 -35.81 -9.13
N GLN A 10 17.27 -36.57 -8.14
CA GLN A 10 15.83 -36.75 -7.86
C GLN A 10 15.11 -35.44 -7.56
N ASP A 11 15.73 -34.51 -6.83
CA ASP A 11 15.16 -33.19 -6.54
C ASP A 11 15.00 -32.35 -7.82
N ILE A 12 15.88 -32.55 -8.81
CA ILE A 12 15.90 -31.80 -10.07
C ILE A 12 15.04 -32.49 -11.16
N LEU A 13 14.75 -33.80 -11.03
CA LEU A 13 13.99 -34.58 -12.02
C LEU A 13 12.66 -33.92 -12.43
N PRO A 14 11.83 -33.37 -11.53
CA PRO A 14 10.60 -32.69 -11.93
C PRO A 14 10.86 -31.51 -12.86
N LEU A 15 11.88 -30.69 -12.56
CA LEU A 15 12.25 -29.51 -13.36
C LEU A 15 12.85 -29.90 -14.71
N TYR A 16 13.62 -31.00 -14.74
CA TYR A 16 14.15 -31.60 -15.96
C TYR A 16 13.04 -32.14 -16.87
N ILE A 17 12.05 -32.84 -16.30
CA ILE A 17 10.86 -33.33 -17.03
C ILE A 17 10.07 -32.16 -17.64
N ASP A 18 9.96 -31.05 -16.91
CA ASP A 18 9.30 -29.81 -17.36
C ASP A 18 10.14 -28.96 -18.34
N ASP A 19 11.37 -29.38 -18.67
CA ASP A 19 12.30 -28.70 -19.59
C ASP A 19 12.60 -27.25 -19.15
N THR A 20 12.75 -27.04 -17.84
CA THR A 20 12.98 -25.72 -17.20
C THR A 20 14.39 -25.53 -16.63
N VAL A 21 15.24 -26.54 -16.78
CA VAL A 21 16.64 -26.52 -16.35
C VAL A 21 17.56 -25.96 -17.44
N SER A 22 18.75 -25.48 -17.06
CA SER A 22 19.77 -25.07 -18.03
C SER A 22 20.33 -26.27 -18.81
N ASP A 23 20.92 -26.02 -19.98
CA ASP A 23 21.54 -27.06 -20.82
C ASP A 23 22.63 -27.84 -20.06
N ASP A 24 23.46 -27.14 -19.27
CA ASP A 24 24.48 -27.78 -18.42
C ASP A 24 23.85 -28.75 -17.41
N THR A 25 22.72 -28.38 -16.80
CA THR A 25 22.02 -29.25 -15.84
C THR A 25 21.37 -30.43 -16.56
N LYS A 26 20.91 -30.21 -17.79
CA LYS A 26 20.30 -31.23 -18.64
C LYS A 26 21.29 -32.34 -18.97
N GLU A 27 22.50 -31.96 -19.40
CA GLU A 27 23.59 -32.90 -19.69
C GLU A 27 23.97 -33.72 -18.45
N LEU A 28 24.06 -33.07 -17.29
CA LEU A 28 24.38 -33.74 -16.02
C LEU A 28 23.31 -34.77 -15.60
N VAL A 29 22.02 -34.43 -15.76
CA VAL A 29 20.92 -35.35 -15.46
C VAL A 29 20.91 -36.52 -16.44
N GLU A 30 21.15 -36.27 -17.73
CA GLU A 30 21.23 -37.30 -18.77
C GLU A 30 22.39 -38.27 -18.54
N GLU A 31 23.59 -37.78 -18.23
CA GLU A 31 24.75 -38.60 -17.88
C GLU A 31 24.46 -39.49 -16.65
N HIS A 32 23.76 -38.95 -15.65
CA HIS A 32 23.40 -39.71 -14.46
C HIS A 32 22.34 -40.79 -14.74
N LEU A 33 21.31 -40.47 -15.52
CA LEU A 33 20.23 -41.40 -15.88
C LEU A 33 20.73 -42.57 -16.73
N GLN A 34 21.75 -42.37 -17.55
CA GLN A 34 22.38 -43.47 -18.31
C GLN A 34 23.05 -44.52 -17.42
N ASN A 35 23.48 -44.12 -16.22
CA ASN A 35 24.34 -44.94 -15.35
C ASN A 35 23.69 -45.31 -14.00
N CYS A 36 22.45 -44.88 -13.74
CA CYS A 36 21.78 -45.08 -12.45
C CYS A 36 20.33 -45.58 -12.62
N GLU A 37 20.13 -46.88 -12.41
CA GLU A 37 18.82 -47.54 -12.49
C GLU A 37 17.80 -46.98 -11.49
N ILE A 38 18.25 -46.53 -10.32
CA ILE A 38 17.38 -45.95 -9.28
C ILE A 38 16.78 -44.64 -9.79
N CYS A 39 17.62 -43.73 -10.28
CA CYS A 39 17.16 -42.45 -10.82
C CYS A 39 16.37 -42.63 -12.11
N GLN A 40 16.67 -43.65 -12.92
CA GLN A 40 15.87 -43.99 -14.10
C GLN A 40 14.45 -44.42 -13.71
N ARG A 41 14.30 -45.26 -12.68
CA ARG A 41 12.99 -45.66 -12.15
C ARG A 41 12.22 -44.45 -11.63
N VAL A 42 12.85 -43.63 -10.79
CA VAL A 42 12.22 -42.42 -10.24
C VAL A 42 11.84 -41.45 -11.35
N TYR A 43 12.65 -41.30 -12.41
CA TYR A 43 12.30 -40.50 -13.58
C TYR A 43 11.02 -41.00 -14.25
N HIS A 44 10.91 -42.31 -14.49
CA HIS A 44 9.71 -42.89 -15.10
C HIS A 44 8.48 -42.81 -14.20
N GLU A 45 8.62 -43.04 -12.89
CA GLU A 45 7.55 -42.88 -11.90
C GLU A 45 7.07 -41.43 -11.83
N THR A 46 8.00 -40.49 -11.62
CA THR A 46 7.70 -39.03 -11.57
C THR A 46 7.02 -38.57 -12.86
N LYS A 47 7.51 -39.02 -14.02
CA LYS A 47 6.92 -38.70 -15.32
C LYS A 47 5.52 -39.30 -15.46
N ALA A 48 5.32 -40.55 -15.01
CA ALA A 48 4.01 -41.20 -15.06
C ALA A 48 3.00 -40.55 -14.11
N ASP A 49 3.43 -40.11 -12.92
CA ASP A 49 2.59 -39.40 -11.95
C ASP A 49 2.14 -38.04 -12.49
N LEU A 50 3.07 -37.27 -13.07
CA LEU A 50 2.74 -36.04 -13.81
C LEU A 50 1.77 -36.30 -14.98
N GLU A 51 1.98 -37.37 -15.75
CA GLU A 51 1.07 -37.76 -16.84
C GLU A 51 -0.30 -38.26 -16.34
N ASN A 52 -0.37 -38.88 -15.16
CA ASN A 52 -1.60 -39.38 -14.55
C ASN A 52 -2.43 -38.25 -13.91
N ASP A 53 -1.79 -37.29 -13.25
CA ASP A 53 -2.44 -36.05 -12.81
C ASP A 53 -3.00 -35.26 -14.02
N MET A 54 -2.31 -35.31 -15.15
CA MET A 54 -2.80 -34.80 -16.44
C MET A 54 -3.99 -35.61 -17.00
N LYS A 55 -4.01 -36.95 -16.86
CA LYS A 55 -5.16 -37.79 -17.25
C LYS A 55 -6.37 -37.59 -16.35
N LEU A 56 -6.18 -37.39 -15.05
CA LEU A 56 -7.27 -37.14 -14.10
C LEU A 56 -8.01 -35.83 -14.45
N SER A 57 -7.27 -34.81 -14.90
CA SER A 57 -7.84 -33.54 -15.36
C SER A 57 -8.38 -33.59 -16.81
N ALA A 58 -7.90 -34.51 -17.65
CA ALA A 58 -8.39 -34.71 -19.02
C ALA A 58 -9.59 -35.68 -19.12
N GLN A 59 -9.73 -36.67 -18.23
CA GLN A 59 -10.83 -37.64 -18.22
C GLN A 59 -12.20 -37.02 -17.92
N THR A 60 -12.26 -35.74 -17.54
CA THR A 60 -13.53 -35.00 -17.52
C THR A 60 -14.05 -34.67 -18.93
N LYS A 61 -13.25 -34.82 -20.02
CA LYS A 61 -13.71 -34.63 -21.41
C LYS A 61 -13.04 -35.59 -22.40
N GLU A 62 -13.74 -36.70 -22.66
CA GLU A 62 -13.72 -37.62 -23.82
C GLU A 62 -12.42 -37.87 -24.64
N SER A 63 -11.92 -39.11 -24.52
CA SER A 63 -11.60 -40.10 -25.58
C SER A 63 -11.17 -39.68 -27.00
N ARG A 64 -9.94 -40.11 -27.38
CA ARG A 64 -9.40 -40.67 -28.67
C ARG A 64 -8.27 -39.90 -29.41
N ASN A 65 -7.19 -40.66 -29.70
CA ASN A 65 -6.17 -40.55 -30.78
C ASN A 65 -4.78 -39.93 -30.47
N GLY A 66 -3.92 -40.71 -29.79
CA GLY A 66 -2.67 -40.25 -29.16
C GLY A 66 -1.35 -40.38 -29.93
N ALA A 67 -1.09 -39.51 -30.90
CA ALA A 67 0.31 -39.21 -31.29
C ALA A 67 0.52 -37.78 -31.79
N ASN A 68 -0.42 -37.26 -32.61
CA ASN A 68 -0.36 -35.88 -33.12
C ASN A 68 -0.90 -34.84 -32.11
N ASP A 69 -1.63 -35.28 -31.09
CA ASP A 69 -2.22 -34.41 -30.07
C ASP A 69 -1.21 -33.91 -29.05
N LEU A 70 -0.18 -34.69 -28.70
CA LEU A 70 0.80 -34.33 -27.67
C LEU A 70 1.55 -33.02 -27.98
N LYS A 71 1.91 -32.80 -29.26
CA LYS A 71 2.63 -31.60 -29.71
C LYS A 71 1.71 -30.36 -29.78
N ASN A 72 0.42 -30.55 -30.01
CA ASN A 72 -0.58 -29.48 -29.94
C ASN A 72 -1.03 -29.22 -28.50
N PHE A 73 -0.97 -30.24 -27.64
CA PHE A 73 -1.35 -30.17 -26.23
C PHE A 73 -0.30 -29.45 -25.40
N SER A 74 1.01 -29.70 -25.62
CA SER A 74 2.07 -28.92 -24.94
C SER A 74 2.02 -27.43 -25.33
N LYS A 75 1.71 -27.12 -26.61
CA LYS A 75 1.43 -25.74 -27.06
C LYS A 75 0.17 -25.17 -26.41
N PHE A 76 -0.87 -25.98 -26.22
CA PHE A 76 -2.09 -25.59 -25.55
C PHE A 76 -1.87 -25.32 -24.05
N LEU A 77 -1.06 -26.14 -23.38
CA LEU A 77 -0.66 -25.96 -21.98
C LEU A 77 0.22 -24.71 -21.80
N LYS A 78 1.20 -24.49 -22.69
CA LYS A 78 2.00 -23.24 -22.71
C LYS A 78 1.10 -22.01 -22.93
N LYS A 79 0.13 -22.08 -23.86
CA LYS A 79 -0.86 -21.02 -24.08
C LYS A 79 -1.79 -20.81 -22.87
N ARG A 80 -2.17 -21.87 -22.15
CA ARG A 80 -3.01 -21.79 -20.94
C ARG A 80 -2.23 -21.18 -19.77
N LYS A 81 -0.97 -21.59 -19.55
CA LYS A 81 -0.07 -20.98 -18.56
C LYS A 81 0.16 -19.49 -18.85
N ILE A 82 0.43 -19.12 -20.12
CA ILE A 82 0.56 -17.71 -20.54
C ILE A 82 -0.75 -16.93 -20.31
N LYS A 83 -1.92 -17.50 -20.64
CA LYS A 83 -3.21 -16.85 -20.37
C LYS A 83 -3.44 -16.63 -18.88
N THR A 84 -3.13 -17.60 -18.02
CA THR A 84 -3.26 -17.44 -16.56
C THR A 84 -2.33 -16.36 -16.03
N ILE A 85 -1.07 -16.31 -16.49
CA ILE A 85 -0.11 -15.26 -16.11
C ILE A 85 -0.59 -13.87 -16.59
N LEU A 86 -1.10 -13.77 -17.81
CA LEU A 86 -1.65 -12.51 -18.32
C LEU A 86 -2.87 -12.06 -17.53
N VAL A 87 -3.77 -12.97 -17.15
CA VAL A 87 -4.93 -12.67 -16.31
C VAL A 87 -4.49 -12.23 -14.91
N SER A 88 -3.49 -12.88 -14.30
CA SER A 88 -2.99 -12.47 -12.99
C SER A 88 -2.33 -11.10 -13.04
N ILE A 89 -1.52 -10.81 -14.07
CA ILE A 89 -0.91 -9.49 -14.24
C ILE A 89 -1.99 -8.43 -14.45
N ALA A 90 -2.98 -8.70 -15.30
CA ALA A 90 -4.08 -7.78 -15.54
C ALA A 90 -4.88 -7.53 -14.25
N ALA A 91 -5.18 -8.57 -13.48
CA ALA A 91 -5.87 -8.43 -12.19
C ALA A 91 -5.06 -7.56 -11.21
N THR A 92 -3.75 -7.80 -11.08
CA THR A 92 -2.88 -6.99 -10.23
C THR A 92 -2.85 -5.53 -10.67
N VAL A 93 -2.75 -5.25 -11.97
CA VAL A 93 -2.78 -3.88 -12.50
C VAL A 93 -4.12 -3.21 -12.19
N ILE A 94 -5.24 -3.91 -12.37
CA ILE A 94 -6.58 -3.40 -12.04
C ILE A 94 -6.68 -3.07 -10.55
N CYS A 95 -6.23 -3.97 -9.67
CA CYS A 95 -6.20 -3.72 -8.23
C CYS A 95 -5.33 -2.51 -7.87
N PHE A 96 -4.14 -2.39 -8.47
CA PHE A 96 -3.25 -1.27 -8.24
C PHE A 96 -3.89 0.05 -8.68
N VAL A 97 -4.50 0.09 -9.88
CA VAL A 97 -5.20 1.28 -10.38
C VAL A 97 -6.39 1.63 -9.49
N ALA A 98 -7.16 0.64 -9.02
CA ALA A 98 -8.27 0.87 -8.09
C ALA A 98 -7.79 1.49 -6.77
N VAL A 99 -6.73 0.95 -6.17
CA VAL A 99 -6.14 1.53 -4.94
C VAL A 99 -5.59 2.92 -5.21
N PHE A 100 -4.82 3.10 -6.29
CA PHE A 100 -4.23 4.40 -6.64
C PHE A 100 -5.30 5.47 -6.86
N THR A 101 -6.39 5.14 -7.55
CA THR A 101 -7.50 6.08 -7.77
C THR A 101 -8.25 6.39 -6.49
N PHE A 102 -8.44 5.41 -5.60
CA PHE A 102 -9.00 5.63 -4.26
C PHE A 102 -8.12 6.59 -3.45
N MET A 103 -6.82 6.33 -3.38
CA MET A 103 -5.87 7.16 -2.62
C MET A 103 -5.84 8.62 -3.09
N ASN A 104 -5.96 8.87 -4.40
CA ASN A 104 -5.96 10.22 -4.96
C ASN A 104 -7.29 10.99 -4.84
N LYS A 105 -8.42 10.29 -4.67
CA LYS A 105 -9.75 10.94 -4.58
C LYS A 105 -10.17 11.31 -3.17
N HIS A 106 -9.60 10.66 -2.16
CA HIS A 106 -10.05 10.82 -0.78
C HIS A 106 -9.12 11.76 -0.01
N ILE A 107 -9.69 12.89 0.39
CA ILE A 107 -9.17 13.75 1.45
C ILE A 107 -9.92 13.37 2.73
N THR A 108 -9.19 13.32 3.83
CA THR A 108 -9.69 12.96 5.16
C THR A 108 -9.45 14.10 6.13
N TYR A 109 -10.50 14.42 6.88
CA TYR A 109 -10.45 15.38 7.95
C TYR A 109 -9.78 14.74 9.17
N ILE A 110 -8.95 15.50 9.88
CA ILE A 110 -8.33 15.06 11.13
C ILE A 110 -9.25 15.47 12.27
N ASN A 111 -9.55 14.57 13.20
CA ASN A 111 -10.35 14.96 14.36
C ASN A 111 -9.48 15.70 15.39
N TYR A 112 -10.07 16.57 16.21
CA TYR A 112 -9.36 17.31 17.26
C TYR A 112 -8.47 16.40 18.13
N LYS A 113 -9.01 15.26 18.56
CA LYS A 113 -8.30 14.29 19.41
C LYS A 113 -7.08 13.69 18.73
N ASP A 114 -7.15 13.49 17.43
CA ASP A 114 -6.07 12.92 16.63
C ASP A 114 -5.02 13.99 16.26
N ALA A 115 -5.40 15.27 16.25
CA ALA A 115 -4.50 16.39 15.98
C ALA A 115 -3.48 16.60 17.11
N GLY A 116 -3.79 16.19 18.35
CA GLY A 116 -2.87 16.23 19.49
C GLY A 116 -2.36 17.65 19.78
N ILE A 117 -3.25 18.64 19.67
CA ILE A 117 -2.93 20.07 19.84
C ILE A 117 -2.53 20.33 21.29
N THR A 118 -1.41 21.03 21.48
CA THR A 118 -0.93 21.45 22.81
C THR A 118 -0.31 22.83 22.73
N ILE A 119 -0.69 23.72 23.65
CA ILE A 119 -0.13 25.07 23.76
C ILE A 119 1.30 24.96 24.30
N VAL A 120 2.23 25.65 23.66
CA VAL A 120 3.67 25.64 23.98
C VAL A 120 4.10 26.96 24.58
N GLU A 121 3.65 28.08 24.01
CA GLU A 121 3.90 29.43 24.52
C GLU A 121 2.62 30.27 24.46
N ASP A 122 2.41 31.10 25.47
CA ASP A 122 1.31 32.07 25.57
C ASP A 122 1.93 33.34 26.17
N ASN A 123 2.30 34.27 25.28
CA ASN A 123 2.94 35.54 25.63
C ASN A 123 1.97 36.70 25.36
N GLU A 124 2.37 37.94 25.66
CA GLU A 124 1.51 39.12 25.46
C GLU A 124 1.12 39.33 23.98
N ASP A 125 1.97 38.93 23.02
CA ASP A 125 1.75 39.21 21.59
C ASP A 125 1.25 37.99 20.79
N GLU A 126 1.53 36.76 21.24
CA GLU A 126 1.28 35.55 20.46
C GLU A 126 1.03 34.31 21.32
N VAL A 127 0.16 33.43 20.84
CA VAL A 127 -0.02 32.06 21.34
C VAL A 127 0.52 31.09 20.31
N THR A 128 1.47 30.25 20.71
CA THR A 128 2.04 29.20 19.87
C THR A 128 1.57 27.83 20.35
N TYR A 129 0.99 27.03 19.45
CA TYR A 129 0.68 25.63 19.73
C TYR A 129 1.42 24.68 18.78
N LYS A 130 1.57 23.43 19.24
CA LYS A 130 2.11 22.33 18.44
C LYS A 130 1.03 21.29 18.21
N THR A 131 1.10 20.61 17.07
CA THR A 131 0.28 19.45 16.73
C THR A 131 1.12 18.17 16.80
N ASN A 132 0.47 17.03 16.89
CA ASN A 132 1.10 15.70 16.85
C ASN A 132 0.59 14.89 15.65
N ILE A 133 0.34 15.57 14.53
CA ILE A 133 -0.16 14.98 13.30
C ILE A 133 1.00 14.30 12.57
N ARG A 134 0.77 13.07 12.08
CA ARG A 134 1.77 12.32 11.31
C ARG A 134 1.68 12.65 9.82
N GLY A 135 2.84 12.81 9.19
CA GLY A 135 2.92 13.16 7.77
C GLY A 135 2.54 14.61 7.48
N ASN A 136 2.47 14.97 6.20
CA ASN A 136 2.06 16.31 5.80
C ASN A 136 0.56 16.51 6.02
N TYR A 137 0.14 17.75 6.21
CA TYR A 137 -1.27 18.09 6.31
C TYR A 137 -1.50 19.50 5.81
N HIS A 138 -2.75 19.76 5.45
CA HIS A 138 -3.23 21.07 5.08
C HIS A 138 -4.08 21.61 6.23
N TRP A 139 -4.06 22.92 6.40
CA TRP A 139 -4.93 23.59 7.36
C TRP A 139 -5.67 24.72 6.67
N ASN A 140 -6.84 25.02 7.20
CA ASN A 140 -7.60 26.19 6.80
C ASN A 140 -8.05 26.92 8.05
N THR A 141 -7.79 28.22 8.07
CA THR A 141 -8.18 29.14 9.15
C THR A 141 -9.23 30.10 8.63
N SER A 142 -10.16 30.49 9.49
CA SER A 142 -11.08 31.59 9.22
C SER A 142 -11.32 32.39 10.48
N LEU A 143 -11.26 33.71 10.38
CA LEU A 143 -11.52 34.64 11.47
C LEU A 143 -12.83 35.36 11.23
N ASP A 144 -13.72 35.29 12.21
CA ASP A 144 -14.87 36.18 12.29
C ASP A 144 -14.46 37.46 13.02
N THR A 145 -14.29 38.55 12.27
CA THR A 145 -13.83 39.85 12.79
C THR A 145 -14.86 40.56 13.65
N GLU A 146 -16.15 40.21 13.57
CA GLU A 146 -17.18 40.81 14.44
C GLU A 146 -17.17 40.18 15.83
N THR A 147 -16.87 38.88 15.90
CA THR A 147 -16.83 38.13 17.17
C THR A 147 -15.42 37.91 17.70
N GLY A 148 -14.38 38.16 16.89
CA GLY A 148 -12.98 37.86 17.18
C GLY A 148 -12.70 36.35 17.31
N VAL A 149 -13.57 35.49 16.78
CA VAL A 149 -13.43 34.03 16.87
C VAL A 149 -12.73 33.49 15.63
N GLY A 150 -11.52 32.98 15.82
CA GLY A 150 -10.79 32.19 14.84
C GLY A 150 -11.24 30.74 14.86
N THR A 151 -11.32 30.12 13.69
CA THR A 151 -11.54 28.68 13.57
C THR A 151 -10.50 28.03 12.69
N ILE A 152 -9.98 26.89 13.12
CA ILE A 152 -9.02 26.10 12.34
C ILE A 152 -9.50 24.67 12.18
N HIS A 153 -9.12 24.06 11.05
CA HIS A 153 -9.18 22.62 10.89
C HIS A 153 -8.05 22.06 10.03
N PHE A 154 -7.84 20.75 10.13
CA PHE A 154 -6.78 20.04 9.42
C PHE A 154 -7.35 18.96 8.49
N GLU A 155 -6.76 18.87 7.30
CA GLU A 155 -7.08 17.86 6.31
C GLU A 155 -5.82 17.16 5.79
N GLN A 156 -5.95 15.89 5.45
CA GLN A 156 -4.90 15.06 4.87
C GLN A 156 -5.46 14.19 3.77
N SER A 157 -4.74 14.11 2.66
CA SER A 157 -4.92 13.04 1.69
C SER A 157 -4.50 11.69 2.29
N LEU A 158 -4.99 10.60 1.70
CA LEU A 158 -4.58 9.25 2.13
C LEU A 158 -3.09 9.00 1.89
N TRP A 159 -2.46 9.67 0.92
CA TRP A 159 -1.03 9.59 0.68
C TRP A 159 -0.24 10.17 1.84
N GLU A 160 -0.62 11.35 2.32
CA GLU A 160 0.08 12.01 3.42
C GLU A 160 -0.07 11.21 4.72
N LYS A 161 -1.28 10.68 4.96
CA LYS A 161 -1.60 9.87 6.14
C LYS A 161 -0.88 8.53 6.18
N TYR A 162 -0.82 7.79 5.07
CA TYR A 162 -0.31 6.40 5.08
C TYR A 162 1.08 6.23 4.49
N VAL A 163 1.51 7.13 3.59
CA VAL A 163 2.80 7.02 2.89
C VAL A 163 3.78 8.04 3.42
N ASP A 164 3.45 9.33 3.46
CA ASP A 164 4.40 10.36 3.92
C ASP A 164 4.75 10.16 5.40
N SER A 165 3.78 9.74 6.21
CA SER A 165 3.98 9.39 7.63
C SER A 165 5.05 8.34 7.89
N ILE A 166 5.40 7.51 6.89
CA ILE A 166 6.48 6.52 7.01
C ILE A 166 7.86 7.20 6.95
N PHE A 167 7.99 8.27 6.17
CA PHE A 167 9.26 8.93 5.86
C PHE A 167 9.48 10.21 6.67
N TYR A 168 8.41 10.90 7.03
CA TYR A 168 8.43 12.16 7.77
C TYR A 168 7.63 12.03 9.07
N PRO A 169 8.22 11.37 10.09
CA PRO A 169 7.49 11.13 11.32
C PRO A 169 7.14 12.42 12.07
N PHE A 170 7.98 13.47 12.07
CA PHE A 170 7.72 14.76 12.75
C PHE A 170 8.63 15.90 12.26
N ASP A 171 8.05 17.07 11.93
CA ASP A 171 8.31 18.41 12.51
C ASP A 171 7.57 19.49 11.69
N HIS A 172 6.30 19.77 12.04
CA HIS A 172 5.56 20.92 11.52
C HIS A 172 5.17 21.82 12.70
N ILE A 173 6.15 22.42 13.36
CA ILE A 173 5.88 23.52 14.27
C ILE A 173 5.48 24.70 13.40
N HIS A 174 4.20 25.10 13.42
CA HIS A 174 3.77 26.50 13.38
C HIS A 174 2.25 26.62 13.37
N SER A 175 1.75 27.31 14.39
CA SER A 175 0.88 28.45 14.17
C SER A 175 1.16 29.44 15.28
N SER A 176 1.42 30.65 14.83
CA SER A 176 1.66 31.84 15.60
C SER A 176 0.30 32.54 15.63
N LEU A 177 -0.48 32.33 16.69
CA LEU A 177 -1.76 33.00 16.83
C LEU A 177 -1.46 34.41 17.31
N LYS A 178 -1.55 35.39 16.42
CA LYS A 178 -1.53 36.78 16.87
C LYS A 178 -2.76 37.01 17.75
N LYS A 179 -2.63 37.70 18.89
CA LYS A 179 -3.75 38.07 19.77
C LYS A 179 -4.71 39.12 19.15
N ASP A 180 -4.81 39.13 17.82
CA ASP A 180 -5.83 39.83 17.03
C ASP A 180 -7.16 39.05 17.03
N GLU A 181 -7.21 37.91 17.74
CA GLU A 181 -8.35 37.04 17.97
C GLU A 181 -8.57 36.85 19.48
N ILE A 182 -9.82 36.78 19.92
CA ILE A 182 -10.16 36.58 21.33
C ILE A 182 -10.40 35.11 21.70
N LYS A 183 -10.58 34.25 20.70
CA LYS A 183 -10.84 32.82 20.87
C LYS A 183 -10.52 32.04 19.60
N GLU A 184 -9.80 30.91 19.75
CA GLU A 184 -9.55 29.99 18.65
C GLU A 184 -10.26 28.64 18.90
N MET A 185 -10.99 28.18 17.89
CA MET A 185 -11.78 26.95 17.95
C MET A 185 -11.36 25.98 16.85
N TYR A 186 -11.12 24.73 17.22
CA TYR A 186 -11.03 23.63 16.28
C TYR A 186 -12.41 23.26 15.78
N VAL A 187 -12.58 23.07 14.48
CA VAL A 187 -13.82 22.53 13.89
C VAL A 187 -13.55 21.09 13.47
N ASP A 188 -14.43 20.16 13.80
CA ASP A 188 -14.43 18.77 13.33
C ASP A 188 -15.29 18.62 12.07
N LYS A 189 -15.15 17.50 11.34
CA LYS A 189 -15.89 17.25 10.09
C LYS A 189 -17.41 17.29 10.25
N ASP A 190 -17.91 16.91 11.42
CA ASP A 190 -19.33 16.94 11.76
C ASP A 190 -19.84 18.32 12.17
N GLY A 191 -18.95 19.33 12.20
CA GLY A 191 -19.23 20.69 12.64
C GLY A 191 -19.13 20.88 14.15
N THR A 192 -18.75 19.84 14.91
CA THR A 192 -18.47 19.99 16.35
C THR A 192 -17.26 20.89 16.52
N THR A 193 -17.30 21.76 17.53
CA THR A 193 -16.20 22.68 17.80
C THR A 193 -15.57 22.42 19.16
N THR A 194 -14.24 22.54 19.23
CA THR A 194 -13.46 22.38 20.46
C THR A 194 -12.56 23.59 20.65
N THR A 195 -12.63 24.25 21.81
CA THR A 195 -11.79 25.41 22.11
C THR A 195 -10.32 24.99 22.22
N ILE A 196 -9.46 25.62 21.43
CA ILE A 196 -8.00 25.46 21.49
C ILE A 196 -7.43 26.44 22.51
N TRP A 197 -7.83 27.71 22.38
CA TRP A 197 -7.40 28.80 23.23
C TRP A 197 -8.51 29.86 23.36
N GLU A 198 -8.51 30.58 24.48
CA GLU A 198 -9.47 31.64 24.76
C GLU A 198 -8.79 32.72 25.61
N ALA A 199 -8.88 33.97 25.17
CA ALA A 199 -8.29 35.13 25.84
C ALA A 199 -8.95 35.39 27.20
N SER A 200 -8.25 36.09 28.09
CA SER A 200 -8.81 36.52 29.37
C SER A 200 -9.97 37.50 29.19
N GLU A 201 -10.88 37.60 30.17
CA GLU A 201 -12.02 38.53 30.10
C GLU A 201 -11.62 40.00 29.91
N GLU A 202 -10.43 40.39 30.36
CA GLU A 202 -9.90 41.74 30.21
C GLU A 202 -9.44 42.02 28.76
N GLU A 203 -8.71 41.07 28.17
CA GLU A 203 -8.30 41.13 26.75
C GLU A 203 -9.52 41.11 25.82
N GLN A 204 -10.53 40.29 26.11
CA GLN A 204 -11.79 40.26 25.35
C GLN A 204 -12.50 41.62 25.34
N LYS A 205 -12.58 42.28 26.51
CA LYS A 205 -13.22 43.59 26.63
C LYS A 205 -12.42 44.69 25.92
N ALA A 206 -11.09 44.63 25.97
CA ALA A 206 -10.22 45.55 25.26
C ALA A 206 -10.44 45.42 23.73
N TYR A 207 -10.40 44.21 23.20
CA TYR A 207 -10.61 43.94 21.78
C TYR A 207 -11.98 44.42 21.27
N LEU A 208 -13.06 44.13 22.00
CA LEU A 208 -14.42 44.54 21.61
C LEU A 208 -14.68 46.06 21.76
N SER A 209 -13.75 46.80 22.39
CA SER A 209 -13.85 48.25 22.52
C SER A 209 -13.19 49.03 21.37
N GLU A 210 -12.41 48.34 20.53
CA GLU A 210 -11.76 48.90 19.33
C GLU A 210 -12.62 48.65 18.09
N GLU A 211 -12.65 49.62 17.17
CA GLU A 211 -13.40 49.52 15.90
C GLU A 211 -12.52 48.86 14.84
N HIS A 212 -12.71 47.55 14.61
CA HIS A 212 -11.93 46.77 13.64
C HIS A 212 -12.42 47.03 12.21
N THR A 213 -11.84 48.01 11.52
CA THR A 213 -12.32 48.46 10.18
C THR A 213 -11.61 47.85 8.97
N GLU A 214 -10.66 46.93 9.13
CA GLU A 214 -9.92 46.34 8.01
C GLU A 214 -9.97 44.80 8.01
N PRO A 215 -10.23 44.14 6.87
CA PRO A 215 -10.03 42.71 6.75
C PRO A 215 -8.53 42.42 6.74
N LEU A 216 -8.04 41.75 7.78
CA LEU A 216 -6.67 41.27 7.86
C LEU A 216 -6.49 40.17 6.80
N GLY A 217 -5.56 40.43 5.88
CA GLY A 217 -5.32 39.62 4.68
C GLY A 217 -4.68 38.27 4.92
#